data_AF-A0A7J9Y7J8-F1
#
_entry.id   AF-A0A7J9Y7J8-F1
#
_cell.length_a   1.000
_cell.length_b   1.000
_cell.length_c   1.000
_cell.angle_alpha   90.00
_cell.angle_beta   90.00
_cell.angle_gamma   90.00
#
_symmetry.space_group_name_H-M   'P 1'
#
loop_
_entity.id
_entity.type
_entity.pdbx_description
1 polymer ?
#
loop_
_entity_poly.entity_id
_entity_poly.type
_entity_poly.pdbx_seq_one_letter_code
_entity_poly.pdbx_strand_id
1 'polypeptide(L)'
;MNPLSTSAFDLPDHLAAKADLALIAGDERHFAAIAESLEQSIADLSDRLDAERKAPGGIGQEAMDRDMEIHRLTARLRALRRFGLDLCLGHMVSADDPEPVYVGRLALKDSAGRRLLIDWRSPAAAPFFGATHANPMGLASRRRYRWTRGRISDYWDEVFTPDGLANDAVHVALD
;
A
#
# COMPACT_ATOMS: atom_id res chain seq x y z
N MET A 1 1.66 22.35 16.28
CA MET A 1 2.81 22.04 15.42
C MET A 1 2.33 21.05 14.38
N ASN A 2 2.21 21.46 13.12
CA ASN A 2 1.87 20.53 12.05
C ASN A 2 3.08 19.60 11.88
N PRO A 3 2.95 18.27 12.03
CA PRO A 3 4.01 17.40 11.57
C PRO A 3 4.11 17.65 10.06
N LEU A 4 5.28 18.08 9.60
CA LEU A 4 5.59 18.09 8.18
C LEU A 4 5.56 16.63 7.74
N SER A 5 4.37 16.16 7.34
CA SER A 5 4.23 14.86 6.70
C SER A 5 5.10 14.94 5.46
N THR A 6 6.25 14.29 5.51
CA THR A 6 7.18 14.28 4.39
C THR A 6 6.48 13.52 3.29
N SER A 7 6.30 14.18 2.14
CA SER A 7 5.66 13.61 0.95
C SER A 7 6.14 12.18 0.69
N ALA A 8 5.21 11.31 0.33
CA ALA A 8 5.56 9.95 -0.08
C ALA A 8 6.33 9.96 -1.42
N PHE A 9 6.24 11.03 -2.19
CA PHE A 9 6.86 11.20 -3.50
C PHE A 9 8.17 12.00 -3.40
N ASP A 10 9.22 11.44 -3.99
CA ASP A 10 10.55 12.04 -4.12
C ASP A 10 11.00 11.88 -5.57
N LEU A 11 10.30 12.60 -6.44
CA LEU A 11 10.49 12.54 -7.88
C LEU A 11 11.69 13.40 -8.29
N PRO A 12 12.60 12.88 -9.13
CA PRO A 12 13.71 13.67 -9.64
C PRO A 12 13.23 14.81 -10.55
N ASP A 13 14.04 15.87 -10.71
CA ASP A 13 13.66 17.09 -11.46
C ASP A 13 13.11 16.84 -12.87
N HIS A 14 13.64 15.83 -13.57
CA HIS A 14 13.17 15.47 -14.93
C HIS A 14 11.76 14.86 -14.94
N LEU A 15 11.18 14.54 -13.78
CA LEU A 15 9.82 14.06 -13.59
C LEU A 15 8.96 15.07 -12.80
N ALA A 16 9.37 16.35 -12.71
CA ALA A 16 8.67 17.35 -11.90
C ALA A 16 7.20 17.54 -12.27
N ALA A 17 6.82 17.37 -13.55
CA ALA A 17 5.41 17.43 -13.98
C ALA A 17 4.52 16.38 -13.28
N LYS A 18 5.09 15.22 -12.94
CA LYS A 18 4.41 14.13 -12.23
C LYS A 18 4.20 14.42 -10.74
N ALA A 19 4.83 15.48 -10.22
CA ALA A 19 4.62 15.95 -8.85
C ALA A 19 3.40 16.88 -8.72
N ASP A 20 2.63 17.11 -9.81
CA ASP A 20 1.41 17.91 -9.75
C ASP A 20 0.45 17.33 -8.70
N LEU A 21 -0.03 18.20 -7.80
CA LEU A 21 -0.98 17.84 -6.75
C LEU A 21 -2.28 17.27 -7.32
N ALA A 22 -2.69 17.67 -8.51
CA ALA A 22 -3.84 17.08 -9.19
C ALA A 22 -3.65 15.58 -9.44
N LEU A 23 -2.40 15.13 -9.62
CA LEU A 23 -2.05 13.74 -9.90
C LEU A 23 -1.80 12.92 -8.65
N ILE A 24 -1.19 13.50 -7.61
CA ILE A 24 -0.69 12.72 -6.44
C ILE A 24 -1.42 13.00 -5.13
N ALA A 25 -2.25 14.03 -5.02
CA ALA A 25 -2.85 14.40 -3.72
C ALA A 25 -3.78 13.32 -3.15
N GLY A 26 -4.42 12.51 -4.01
CA GLY A 26 -5.19 11.34 -3.57
C GLY A 26 -4.30 10.31 -2.90
N ASP A 27 -3.19 9.97 -3.54
CA ASP A 27 -2.21 9.01 -3.03
C ASP A 27 -1.57 9.51 -1.74
N GLU A 28 -1.19 10.79 -1.66
CA GLU A 28 -0.62 11.39 -0.44
C GLU A 28 -1.54 11.26 0.77
N ARG A 29 -2.84 11.53 0.59
CA ARG A 29 -3.83 11.33 1.66
C ARG A 29 -3.92 9.87 2.08
N HIS A 30 -3.90 8.95 1.12
CA HIS A 30 -3.95 7.52 1.42
C HIS A 30 -2.67 7.03 2.11
N PHE A 31 -1.51 7.51 1.69
CA PHE A 31 -0.23 7.20 2.32
C PHE A 31 -0.13 7.75 3.74
N ALA A 32 -0.69 8.92 4.02
CA ALA A 32 -0.81 9.42 5.39
C ALA A 32 -1.64 8.46 6.26
N ALA A 33 -2.77 7.95 5.76
CA ALA A 33 -3.57 6.96 6.48
C ALA A 33 -2.85 5.61 6.66
N ILE A 34 -2.06 5.18 5.67
CA ILE A 34 -1.20 3.99 5.79
C ILE A 34 -0.12 4.22 6.85
N ALA A 35 0.55 5.38 6.86
CA ALA A 35 1.58 5.71 7.84
C ALA A 35 1.03 5.65 9.27
N GLU A 36 -0.10 6.30 9.52
CA GLU A 36 -0.78 6.26 10.81
C GLU A 36 -1.16 4.83 11.24
N SER A 37 -1.75 4.06 10.32
CA SER A 37 -2.11 2.65 10.57
C SER A 37 -0.88 1.77 10.84
N LEU A 38 0.24 2.01 10.16
CA LEU A 38 1.49 1.31 10.38
C LEU A 38 2.08 1.63 11.75
N GLU A 39 2.11 2.90 12.14
CA GLU A 39 2.58 3.34 13.46
C GLU A 39 1.78 2.67 14.57
N GLN A 40 0.43 2.73 14.49
CA GLN A 40 -0.44 2.09 15.46
C GLN A 40 -0.25 0.57 15.48
N SER A 41 -0.23 -0.07 14.31
CA SER A 41 -0.05 -1.52 14.22
C SER A 41 1.30 -1.97 14.79
N ILE A 42 2.36 -1.18 14.56
CA ILE A 42 3.70 -1.47 15.09
C ILE A 42 3.72 -1.33 16.60
N ALA A 43 3.09 -0.29 17.16
CA ALA A 43 2.97 -0.10 18.61
C ALA A 43 2.22 -1.28 19.25
N ASP A 44 1.00 -1.57 18.77
CA ASP A 44 0.15 -2.63 19.31
C ASP A 44 0.83 -4.01 19.25
N LEU A 45 1.48 -4.33 18.12
CA LEU A 45 2.20 -5.60 17.97
C LEU A 45 3.45 -5.67 18.84
N SER A 46 4.12 -4.55 19.08
CA SER A 46 5.27 -4.50 19.98
C SER A 46 4.82 -4.74 21.43
N ASP A 47 3.76 -4.06 21.88
CA ASP A 47 3.22 -4.21 23.22
C ASP A 47 2.74 -5.64 23.48
N ARG A 48 2.02 -6.23 22.51
CA ARG A 48 1.61 -7.64 22.57
C ARG A 48 2.80 -8.59 22.62
N LEU A 49 3.81 -8.38 21.79
CA LEU A 49 5.01 -9.21 21.78
C LEU A 49 5.75 -9.15 23.12
N ASP A 50 5.83 -7.96 23.73
CA ASP A 50 6.45 -7.77 25.03
C ASP A 50 5.63 -8.41 26.16
N ALA A 51 4.30 -8.34 26.10
CA ALA A 51 3.43 -9.04 27.02
C ALA A 51 3.62 -10.57 26.93
N GLU A 52 3.59 -11.12 25.70
CA GLU A 52 3.84 -12.53 25.46
C GLU A 52 5.22 -12.96 25.94
N ARG A 53 6.26 -12.14 25.79
CA ARG A 53 7.62 -12.43 26.30
C ARG A 53 7.75 -12.37 27.83
N LYS A 54 6.88 -11.62 28.51
CA LYS A 54 6.85 -11.53 29.99
C LYS A 54 5.95 -12.58 30.64
N ALA A 55 5.02 -13.17 29.88
CA ALA A 55 4.14 -14.21 30.39
C ALA A 55 4.94 -15.41 30.96
N PRO A 56 4.35 -16.22 31.86
CA PRO A 56 4.96 -17.49 32.28
C PRO A 56 5.16 -18.45 31.11
N GLY A 57 6.22 -19.27 31.14
CA GLY A 57 6.56 -20.24 30.09
C GLY A 57 5.47 -21.28 29.82
N GLY A 58 4.71 -21.65 30.86
CA GLY A 58 3.88 -22.85 30.82
C GLY A 58 4.74 -24.11 30.65
N ILE A 59 4.07 -25.25 30.46
CA ILE A 59 4.70 -26.53 30.10
C ILE A 59 3.90 -27.19 28.97
N GLY A 60 4.58 -28.01 28.16
CA GLY A 60 3.93 -28.75 27.07
C GLY A 60 3.28 -27.81 26.04
N GLN A 61 1.97 -27.98 25.81
CA GLN A 61 1.23 -27.25 24.77
C GLN A 61 1.23 -25.73 24.99
N GLU A 62 1.11 -25.27 26.24
CA GLU A 62 1.07 -23.84 26.55
C GLU A 62 2.37 -23.12 26.13
N ALA A 63 3.51 -23.77 26.34
CA ALA A 63 4.80 -23.26 25.92
C ALA A 63 4.92 -23.20 24.38
N MET A 64 4.42 -24.24 23.70
CA MET A 64 4.43 -24.29 22.23
C MET A 64 3.54 -23.21 21.60
N ASP A 65 2.33 -23.01 22.14
CA ASP A 65 1.39 -21.99 21.64
C ASP A 65 1.97 -20.59 21.80
N ARG A 66 2.60 -20.32 22.94
CA ARG A 66 3.31 -19.06 23.20
C ARG A 66 4.46 -18.82 22.23
N ASP A 67 5.32 -19.82 22.01
CA ASP A 67 6.44 -19.69 21.09
C ASP A 67 5.95 -19.44 19.64
N MET A 68 4.88 -20.11 19.23
CA MET A 68 4.24 -19.87 17.94
C MET A 68 3.68 -18.45 17.82
N GLU A 69 3.03 -17.93 18.86
CA GLU A 69 2.52 -16.55 18.88
C GLU A 69 3.67 -15.52 18.84
N ILE A 70 4.73 -15.72 19.64
CA ILE A 70 5.94 -14.88 19.61
C ILE A 70 6.54 -14.86 18.21
N HIS A 71 6.67 -16.02 17.56
CA HIS A 71 7.18 -16.11 16.19
C HIS A 71 6.27 -15.37 15.20
N ARG A 72 4.94 -15.55 15.29
CA ARG A 72 3.97 -14.87 14.43
C ARG A 72 4.03 -13.35 14.59
N LEU A 73 4.01 -12.85 15.82
CA LEU A 73 4.10 -11.42 16.14
C LEU A 73 5.43 -10.84 15.66
N THR A 74 6.55 -11.51 15.93
CA THR A 74 7.89 -11.09 15.51
C THR A 74 7.99 -11.01 13.99
N ALA A 75 7.48 -12.01 13.26
CA ALA A 75 7.50 -12.03 11.80
C ALA A 75 6.65 -10.89 11.21
N ARG A 76 5.45 -10.64 11.77
CA ARG A 76 4.59 -9.54 11.33
C ARG A 76 5.24 -8.18 11.59
N LEU A 77 5.77 -7.95 12.79
CA LEU A 77 6.42 -6.71 13.18
C LEU A 77 7.64 -6.42 12.30
N ARG A 78 8.46 -7.44 12.03
CA ARG A 78 9.61 -7.34 11.11
C ARG A 78 9.17 -6.94 9.70
N ALA A 79 8.08 -7.51 9.19
CA ALA A 79 7.58 -7.18 7.87
C ALA A 79 7.09 -5.72 7.79
N LEU A 80 6.28 -5.27 8.76
CA LEU A 80 5.77 -3.89 8.78
C LEU A 80 6.91 -2.86 8.87
N ARG A 81 7.86 -3.07 9.78
CA ARG A 81 9.04 -2.18 9.93
C ARG A 81 9.95 -2.18 8.71
N ARG A 82 10.11 -3.33 8.04
CA ARG A 82 10.96 -3.45 6.85
C ARG A 82 10.42 -2.65 5.68
N PHE A 83 9.12 -2.73 5.43
CA PHE A 83 8.52 -2.15 4.24
C PHE A 83 8.04 -0.72 4.45
N GLY A 84 7.50 -0.36 5.61
CA GLY A 84 6.89 0.95 5.80
C GLY A 84 5.85 1.22 4.70
N LEU A 85 5.92 2.38 4.05
CA LEU A 85 5.03 2.75 2.95
C LEU A 85 5.24 1.91 1.66
N ASP A 86 6.45 1.35 1.42
CA ASP A 86 6.72 0.38 0.34
C ASP A 86 5.98 -0.96 0.56
N LEU A 87 5.13 -1.04 1.60
CA LEU A 87 4.10 -2.07 1.66
C LEU A 87 3.10 -1.92 0.51
N CYS A 88 2.83 -0.71 0.02
CA CYS A 88 1.90 -0.42 -1.07
C CYS A 88 2.61 -0.50 -2.43
N LEU A 89 2.10 -1.33 -3.33
CA LEU A 89 2.67 -1.56 -4.66
C LEU A 89 2.07 -0.62 -5.73
N GLY A 90 0.85 -0.16 -5.50
CA GLY A 90 0.05 0.57 -6.47
C GLY A 90 -1.43 0.55 -6.10
N HIS A 91 -2.26 1.09 -6.97
CA HIS A 91 -3.71 0.95 -6.87
C HIS A 91 -4.32 0.69 -8.24
N MET A 92 -5.58 0.28 -8.25
CA MET A 92 -6.39 0.13 -9.44
C MET A 92 -7.77 0.73 -9.21
N VAL A 93 -8.39 1.21 -10.28
CA VAL A 93 -9.74 1.79 -10.26
C VAL A 93 -10.62 0.92 -11.15
N SER A 94 -11.82 0.61 -10.68
CA SER A 94 -12.80 -0.17 -11.44
C SER A 94 -13.49 0.72 -12.48
N ALA A 95 -13.96 0.14 -13.58
CA ALA A 95 -14.83 0.84 -14.52
C ALA A 95 -16.18 1.22 -13.89
N ASP A 96 -16.63 0.46 -12.89
CA ASP A 96 -17.93 0.63 -12.24
C ASP A 96 -17.86 1.43 -10.93
N ASP A 97 -16.66 1.60 -10.37
CA ASP A 97 -16.43 2.29 -9.09
C ASP A 97 -15.14 3.13 -9.16
N PRO A 98 -15.25 4.47 -9.06
CA PRO A 98 -14.10 5.36 -9.14
C PRO A 98 -13.19 5.29 -7.90
N GLU A 99 -13.59 4.63 -6.82
CA GLU A 99 -12.78 4.54 -5.61
C GLU A 99 -11.56 3.62 -5.82
N PRO A 100 -10.32 4.10 -5.59
CA PRO A 100 -9.13 3.28 -5.79
C PRO A 100 -9.01 2.13 -4.78
N VAL A 101 -8.70 0.94 -5.29
CA VAL A 101 -8.31 -0.22 -4.48
C VAL A 101 -6.80 -0.35 -4.47
N TYR A 102 -6.19 -0.08 -3.32
CA TYR A 102 -4.74 -0.16 -3.16
C TYR A 102 -4.27 -1.59 -2.87
N VAL A 103 -3.21 -1.99 -3.56
CA VAL A 103 -2.62 -3.32 -3.50
C VAL A 103 -1.32 -3.27 -2.73
N GLY A 104 -1.16 -4.14 -1.74
CA GLY A 104 0.03 -4.20 -0.89
C GLY A 104 0.66 -5.59 -0.80
N ARG A 105 1.91 -5.62 -0.33
CA ARG A 105 2.65 -6.85 -0.02
C ARG A 105 1.98 -7.68 1.09
N LEU A 106 1.21 -7.00 1.92
CA LEU A 106 0.36 -7.52 2.99
C LEU A 106 -0.92 -6.68 3.05
N ALA A 107 -2.02 -7.30 3.48
CA ALA A 107 -3.23 -6.54 3.83
C ALA A 107 -3.00 -5.63 5.05
N LEU A 108 -3.65 -4.47 5.03
CA LEU A 108 -3.63 -3.45 6.09
C LEU A 108 -5.01 -2.82 6.25
N LYS A 109 -5.39 -2.54 7.49
CA LYS A 109 -6.61 -1.84 7.86
C LYS A 109 -6.28 -0.72 8.85
N ASP A 110 -7.07 0.34 8.84
CA ASP A 110 -6.98 1.35 9.90
C ASP A 110 -7.66 0.87 11.21
N SER A 111 -7.60 1.69 12.24
CA SER A 111 -8.21 1.44 13.55
C SER A 111 -9.75 1.33 13.50
N ALA A 112 -10.39 1.95 12.51
CA ALA A 112 -11.83 1.84 12.25
C ALA A 112 -12.20 0.57 11.45
N GLY A 113 -11.21 -0.25 11.06
CA GLY A 113 -11.40 -1.45 10.28
C GLY A 113 -11.58 -1.21 8.77
N ARG A 114 -11.44 0.04 8.29
CA ARG A 114 -11.43 0.34 6.85
C ARG A 114 -10.20 -0.28 6.22
N ARG A 115 -10.38 -0.85 5.04
CA ARG A 115 -9.30 -1.52 4.32
C ARG A 115 -8.44 -0.49 3.62
N LEU A 116 -7.16 -0.42 3.99
CA LEU A 116 -6.19 0.46 3.35
C LEU A 116 -5.43 -0.27 2.23
N LEU A 117 -5.14 -1.57 2.40
CA LEU A 117 -4.45 -2.40 1.41
C LEU A 117 -5.09 -3.79 1.31
N ILE A 118 -5.25 -4.28 0.08
CA ILE A 118 -5.46 -5.72 -0.17
C ILE A 118 -4.12 -6.44 -0.35
N ASP A 119 -4.05 -7.71 0.08
CA ASP A 119 -2.86 -8.54 -0.17
C ASP A 119 -2.77 -8.90 -1.66
N TRP A 120 -1.62 -8.71 -2.27
CA TRP A 120 -1.37 -9.02 -3.69
C TRP A 120 -1.63 -10.48 -4.06
N ARG A 121 -1.61 -11.40 -3.09
CA ARG A 121 -1.91 -12.83 -3.32
C ARG A 121 -3.41 -13.12 -3.35
N SER A 122 -4.24 -12.15 -2.97
CA SER A 122 -5.69 -12.30 -3.02
C SER A 122 -6.19 -12.37 -4.46
N PRO A 123 -7.20 -13.19 -4.78
CA PRO A 123 -7.87 -13.16 -6.08
C PRO A 123 -8.39 -11.77 -6.45
N ALA A 124 -8.78 -10.97 -5.45
CA ALA A 124 -9.23 -9.60 -5.66
C ALA A 124 -8.14 -8.68 -6.23
N ALA A 125 -6.85 -9.03 -6.06
CA ALA A 125 -5.72 -8.27 -6.61
C ALA A 125 -5.34 -8.72 -8.04
N ALA A 126 -5.94 -9.79 -8.56
CA ALA A 126 -5.57 -10.35 -9.86
C ALA A 126 -5.62 -9.32 -11.01
N PRO A 127 -6.64 -8.43 -11.13
CA PRO A 127 -6.68 -7.42 -12.19
C PRO A 127 -5.47 -6.49 -12.18
N PHE A 128 -4.92 -6.16 -11.00
CA PHE A 128 -3.74 -5.30 -10.87
C PHE A 128 -2.52 -5.86 -11.62
N PHE A 129 -2.41 -7.19 -11.76
CA PHE A 129 -1.31 -7.83 -12.49
C PHE A 129 -1.71 -8.33 -13.87
N GLY A 130 -2.92 -8.87 -14.01
CA GLY A 130 -3.35 -9.58 -15.21
C GLY A 130 -4.04 -8.70 -16.26
N ALA A 131 -4.55 -7.52 -15.90
CA ALA A 131 -5.28 -6.69 -16.85
C ALA A 131 -4.37 -6.23 -17.99
N THR A 132 -4.92 -6.27 -19.21
CA THR A 132 -4.31 -5.80 -20.46
C THR A 132 -5.33 -4.95 -21.22
N HIS A 133 -4.91 -4.20 -22.23
CA HIS A 133 -5.87 -3.45 -23.07
C HIS A 133 -6.87 -4.37 -23.80
N ALA A 134 -6.46 -5.58 -24.19
CA ALA A 134 -7.34 -6.56 -24.83
C ALA A 134 -8.29 -7.25 -23.84
N ASN A 135 -7.90 -7.34 -22.57
CA ASN A 135 -8.74 -7.85 -21.49
C ASN A 135 -8.52 -7.00 -20.22
N PRO A 136 -9.27 -5.90 -20.06
CA PRO A 136 -9.15 -4.98 -18.92
C PRO A 136 -9.46 -5.59 -17.56
N MET A 137 -10.10 -6.76 -17.51
CA MET A 137 -10.54 -7.41 -16.27
C MET A 137 -11.39 -6.47 -15.38
N GLY A 138 -12.19 -5.59 -15.99
CA GLY A 138 -13.06 -4.63 -15.31
C GLY A 138 -12.37 -3.36 -14.80
N LEU A 139 -11.08 -3.15 -15.08
CA LEU A 139 -10.38 -1.94 -14.67
C LEU A 139 -10.69 -0.75 -15.57
N ALA A 140 -10.77 0.43 -14.96
CA ALA A 140 -10.67 1.71 -15.65
C ALA A 140 -9.21 2.14 -15.81
N SER A 141 -8.43 2.02 -14.74
CA SER A 141 -7.01 2.38 -14.73
C SER A 141 -6.25 1.63 -13.63
N ARG A 142 -4.92 1.65 -13.69
CA ARG A 142 -4.05 1.29 -12.56
C ARG A 142 -2.82 2.19 -12.49
N ARG A 143 -2.34 2.41 -11.28
CA ARG A 143 -1.06 3.06 -10.98
C ARG A 143 -0.10 2.07 -10.34
N ARG A 144 1.16 2.04 -10.76
CA ARG A 144 2.25 1.27 -10.13
C ARG A 144 3.31 2.21 -9.59
N TYR A 145 3.86 1.91 -8.41
CA TYR A 145 4.90 2.74 -7.78
C TYR A 145 6.31 2.14 -7.92
N ARG A 146 7.30 3.00 -8.14
CA ARG A 146 8.72 2.69 -7.97
C ARG A 146 9.23 3.23 -6.65
N TRP A 147 9.45 2.33 -5.69
CA TRP A 147 10.03 2.70 -4.40
C TRP A 147 11.55 2.72 -4.43
N THR A 148 12.12 3.79 -3.88
CA THR A 148 13.56 3.94 -3.62
C THR A 148 13.72 4.52 -2.22
N ARG A 149 14.38 3.78 -1.32
CA ARG A 149 14.69 4.24 0.06
C ARG A 149 13.47 4.75 0.83
N GLY A 150 12.32 4.08 0.67
CA GLY A 150 11.09 4.41 1.40
C GLY A 150 10.28 5.58 0.84
N ARG A 151 10.61 6.07 -0.35
CA ARG A 151 9.83 7.08 -1.09
C ARG A 151 9.60 6.65 -2.54
N ILE A 152 8.56 7.21 -3.16
CA ILE A 152 8.20 6.96 -4.56
C ILE A 152 9.10 7.83 -5.44
N SER A 153 9.99 7.17 -6.17
CA SER A 153 10.92 7.80 -7.12
C SER A 153 10.36 7.92 -8.54
N ASP A 154 9.29 7.17 -8.85
CA ASP A 154 8.56 7.21 -10.12
C ASP A 154 7.23 6.44 -9.97
N TYR A 155 6.29 6.62 -10.89
CA TYR A 155 5.07 5.83 -10.98
C TYR A 155 4.60 5.68 -12.43
N TRP A 156 3.76 4.70 -12.74
CA TRP A 156 3.18 4.54 -14.08
C TRP A 156 1.68 4.35 -13.98
N ASP A 157 0.96 5.12 -14.78
CA ASP A 157 -0.47 4.95 -15.00
C ASP A 157 -0.71 4.16 -16.28
N GLU A 158 -1.69 3.27 -16.22
CA GLU A 158 -2.22 2.55 -17.37
C GLU A 158 -3.73 2.73 -17.37
N VAL A 159 -4.29 3.13 -18.50
CA VAL A 159 -5.73 3.35 -18.67
C VAL A 159 -6.31 2.28 -19.60
N PHE A 160 -7.44 1.70 -19.21
CA PHE A 160 -8.02 0.56 -19.92
C PHE A 160 -9.37 0.86 -20.59
N THR A 161 -9.95 2.06 -20.36
CA THR A 161 -11.19 2.48 -21.03
C THR A 161 -10.90 3.27 -22.32
N PRO A 162 -11.74 3.15 -23.36
CA PRO A 162 -11.59 3.94 -24.58
C PRO A 162 -11.59 5.46 -24.33
N ASP A 163 -12.50 5.94 -23.48
CA ASP A 163 -12.60 7.37 -23.13
C ASP A 163 -11.37 7.86 -22.36
N GLY A 164 -10.82 6.99 -21.50
CA GLY A 164 -9.61 7.29 -20.76
C GLY A 164 -8.36 7.31 -21.64
N LEU A 165 -8.24 6.39 -22.61
CA LEU A 165 -7.15 6.37 -23.58
C LEU A 165 -7.11 7.62 -24.47
N ALA A 166 -8.27 8.18 -24.81
CA ALA A 166 -8.37 9.43 -25.56
C ALA A 166 -7.83 10.63 -24.76
N ASN A 167 -8.02 10.64 -23.44
CA ASN A 167 -7.49 11.69 -22.55
C ASN A 167 -6.01 11.48 -22.21
N ASP A 168 -5.58 10.23 -22.04
CA ASP A 168 -4.18 9.88 -21.71
C ASP A 168 -3.24 10.17 -22.89
N ALA A 169 -3.69 9.94 -24.12
CA ALA A 169 -2.95 10.32 -25.33
C ALA A 169 -2.74 11.84 -25.47
N VAL A 170 -3.61 12.66 -24.86
CA VAL A 170 -3.44 14.12 -24.82
C VAL A 170 -2.42 14.52 -23.76
N HIS A 171 -2.32 13.81 -22.64
CA HIS A 171 -1.30 14.04 -21.62
C HIS A 171 0.09 13.57 -22.05
N VAL A 172 0.21 12.40 -22.67
CA VAL A 172 1.48 11.88 -23.19
C VAL A 172 2.00 12.69 -24.39
N ALA A 173 1.12 13.33 -25.17
CA ALA A 173 1.54 14.20 -26.27
C ALA A 173 1.99 15.62 -25.84
N LEU A 174 1.90 15.93 -24.55
CA LEU A 174 2.34 17.20 -23.97
C LEU A 174 3.67 17.09 -23.18
N ASP A 175 4.23 15.88 -23.07
CA ASP A 175 5.59 15.58 -22.59
C ASP A 175 6.59 15.45 -23.76
#